data_AF-A0A3C1LNR6-F1
#
_entry.id   AF-A0A3C1LNR6-F1
#
_cell.length_a   1.000
_cell.length_b   1.000
_cell.length_c   1.000
_cell.angle_alpha   90.00
_cell.angle_beta   90.00
_cell.angle_gamma   90.00
#
_symmetry.space_group_name_H-M   'P 1'
#
loop_
_entity.id
_entity.type
_entity.pdbx_description
1 polymer ?
#
loop_
_entity_poly.entity_id
_entity_poly.type
_entity_poly.pdbx_seq_one_letter_code
_entity_poly.pdbx_strand_id
1 'polypeptide(L)'
;YSDLAKIYEKAVQFPAGGSITIVAVTTISGGDITHAIPDNTGYITEGNLYLRRDTDIGKVVIDPARSLSRLKTKVMGKKTREDHPKVMEASVRLNADATRARTKMENGFELTDYDERALAFAKDYANDILAIDVNVGTDEMLDITWGLLQKYFTVEEVAIQDDLIQKYWKKA
;
A
#
# COMPACT_ATOMS: atom_id res chain seq x y z
N TYR A 1 -17.23 7.23 -20.76
CA TYR A 1 -17.83 6.85 -19.48
C TYR A 1 -18.80 5.68 -19.61
N SER A 2 -20.01 5.88 -20.15
CA SER A 2 -21.11 4.90 -20.05
C SER A 2 -20.79 3.52 -20.61
N ASP A 3 -19.96 3.42 -21.64
CA ASP A 3 -19.54 2.13 -22.18
C ASP A 3 -18.62 1.34 -21.25
N LEU A 4 -17.78 2.01 -20.47
CA LEU A 4 -17.00 1.37 -19.41
C LEU A 4 -17.90 0.97 -18.23
N ALA A 5 -18.88 1.79 -17.88
CA ALA A 5 -19.81 1.52 -16.78
C ALA A 5 -20.62 0.23 -17.02
N LYS A 6 -21.08 0.01 -18.26
CA LYS A 6 -21.75 -1.24 -18.69
C LYS A 6 -20.92 -2.51 -18.44
N ILE A 7 -19.61 -2.39 -18.30
CA ILE A 7 -18.70 -3.50 -17.99
C ILE A 7 -18.46 -3.57 -16.48
N TYR A 8 -18.00 -2.48 -15.87
CA TYR A 8 -17.52 -2.49 -14.48
C TYR A 8 -18.64 -2.58 -13.44
N GLU A 9 -19.83 -2.03 -13.70
CA GLU A 9 -20.95 -2.07 -12.74
C GLU A 9 -21.62 -3.46 -12.65
N LYS A 10 -21.10 -4.45 -13.37
CA LYS A 10 -21.52 -5.86 -13.24
C LYS A 10 -20.90 -6.57 -12.04
N ALA A 11 -19.91 -5.96 -11.37
CA ALA A 11 -19.37 -6.50 -10.13
C ALA A 11 -20.46 -6.46 -9.03
N VAL A 12 -20.75 -7.59 -8.41
CA VAL A 12 -21.90 -7.72 -7.50
C VAL A 12 -21.73 -8.91 -6.55
N GLN A 13 -22.35 -8.82 -5.38
CA GLN A 13 -22.56 -9.96 -4.49
C GLN A 13 -24.06 -10.27 -4.43
N PHE A 14 -24.45 -11.47 -4.84
CA PHE A 14 -25.84 -11.93 -4.77
C PHE A 14 -26.14 -12.49 -3.36
N PRO A 15 -27.30 -12.19 -2.76
CA PRO A 15 -27.63 -12.66 -1.41
C PRO A 15 -27.53 -14.18 -1.20
N ALA A 16 -27.87 -14.98 -2.22
CA ALA A 16 -27.85 -16.44 -2.16
C ALA A 16 -27.13 -17.10 -3.35
N GLY A 17 -26.37 -16.33 -4.14
CA GLY A 17 -25.87 -16.76 -5.46
C GLY A 17 -24.36 -16.61 -5.68
N GLY A 18 -23.58 -16.30 -4.64
CA GLY A 18 -22.14 -16.01 -4.78
C GLY A 18 -21.87 -14.57 -5.22
N SER A 19 -20.73 -14.33 -5.87
CA SER A 19 -20.27 -12.99 -6.24
C SER A 19 -19.50 -12.96 -7.56
N ILE A 20 -19.54 -11.81 -8.21
CA ILE A 20 -18.70 -11.46 -9.37
C ILE A 20 -17.74 -10.36 -8.92
N THR A 21 -16.43 -10.67 -8.97
CA THR A 21 -15.36 -9.69 -8.74
C THR A 21 -14.69 -9.38 -10.07
N ILE A 22 -14.56 -8.09 -10.38
CA ILE A 22 -13.91 -7.63 -11.61
C ILE A 22 -12.56 -7.03 -11.25
N VAL A 23 -11.50 -7.55 -11.87
CA VAL A 23 -10.17 -6.96 -11.89
C VAL A 23 -9.85 -6.61 -13.33
N ALA A 24 -9.84 -5.31 -13.62
CA ALA A 24 -9.53 -4.80 -14.95
C ALA A 24 -8.12 -4.20 -14.98
N VAL A 25 -7.46 -4.30 -16.14
CA VAL A 25 -6.12 -3.77 -16.35
C VAL A 25 -6.18 -2.75 -17.48
N THR A 26 -5.59 -1.58 -17.24
CA THR A 26 -5.39 -0.56 -18.27
C THR A 26 -3.95 -0.08 -18.23
N THR A 27 -3.37 0.16 -19.40
CA THR A 27 -2.06 0.80 -19.53
C THR A 27 -2.25 2.30 -19.67
N ILE A 28 -1.40 3.09 -18.99
CA ILE A 28 -1.44 4.55 -19.06
C ILE A 28 -0.30 5.00 -19.97
N SER A 29 -0.64 5.71 -21.05
CA SER A 29 0.36 6.27 -21.96
C SER A 29 1.08 7.44 -21.28
N GLY A 30 2.42 7.44 -21.29
CA GLY A 30 3.23 8.52 -20.71
C GLY A 30 3.06 8.73 -19.19
N GLY A 31 2.39 7.83 -18.47
CA GLY A 31 2.11 7.98 -17.04
C GLY A 31 1.06 9.05 -16.69
N ASP A 32 0.39 9.63 -17.69
CA ASP A 32 -0.63 10.65 -17.50
C ASP A 32 -1.95 10.06 -16.95
N ILE A 33 -2.12 10.17 -15.63
CA ILE A 33 -3.33 9.72 -14.93
C ILE A 33 -4.56 10.57 -15.24
N THR A 34 -4.39 11.76 -15.83
CA THR A 34 -5.50 12.65 -16.20
C THR A 34 -6.09 12.30 -17.56
N HIS A 35 -5.49 11.33 -18.26
CA HIS A 35 -6.04 10.80 -19.49
C HIS A 35 -7.46 10.23 -19.26
N ALA A 36 -8.35 10.39 -20.24
CA ALA A 36 -9.76 10.06 -20.09
C ALA A 36 -10.02 8.59 -19.68
N ILE A 37 -9.16 7.65 -20.08
CA ILE A 37 -9.33 6.22 -19.75
C ILE A 37 -9.12 5.93 -18.25
N PRO A 38 -7.95 6.21 -17.65
CA PRO A 38 -7.75 6.00 -16.21
C PRO A 38 -8.71 6.84 -15.36
N ASP A 39 -8.99 8.08 -15.76
CA ASP A 39 -9.91 8.97 -15.04
C ASP A 39 -11.34 8.38 -14.97
N ASN A 40 -11.94 8.06 -16.13
CA ASN A 40 -13.27 7.44 -16.15
C ASN A 40 -13.29 6.07 -15.46
N THR A 41 -12.22 5.29 -15.57
CA THR A 41 -12.12 3.99 -14.88
C THR A 41 -12.16 4.19 -13.36
N GLY A 42 -11.33 5.09 -12.83
CA GLY A 42 -11.27 5.39 -11.40
C GLY A 42 -12.54 6.07 -10.85
N TYR A 43 -13.32 6.73 -11.70
CA TYR A 43 -14.63 7.27 -11.32
C TYR A 43 -15.68 6.15 -11.11
N ILE A 44 -15.59 5.06 -11.87
CA ILE A 44 -16.56 3.95 -11.83
C ILE A 44 -16.16 2.89 -10.80
N THR A 45 -14.87 2.54 -10.72
CA THR A 45 -14.40 1.42 -9.89
C THR A 45 -14.19 1.82 -8.44
N GLU A 46 -14.23 0.83 -7.53
CA GLU A 46 -14.09 1.04 -6.08
C GLU A 46 -12.63 1.16 -5.60
N GLY A 47 -11.75 1.65 -6.47
CA GLY A 47 -10.31 1.71 -6.24
C GLY A 47 -9.48 1.33 -7.46
N ASN A 48 -8.17 1.33 -7.25
CA ASN A 48 -7.17 1.08 -8.26
C ASN A 48 -5.86 0.60 -7.60
N LEU A 49 -5.10 -0.21 -8.33
CA LEU A 49 -3.72 -0.54 -8.01
C LEU A 49 -2.84 0.09 -9.08
N TYR A 50 -2.02 1.06 -8.70
CA TYR A 50 -1.08 1.71 -9.59
C TYR A 50 0.25 0.97 -9.53
N LEU A 51 0.71 0.48 -10.67
CA LEU A 51 1.98 -0.22 -10.78
C LEU A 51 3.05 0.74 -11.26
N ARG A 52 4.21 0.71 -10.61
CA ARG A 52 5.41 1.45 -11.05
C ARG A 52 6.64 0.56 -10.96
N ARG A 53 7.67 0.89 -11.73
CA ARG A 53 8.99 0.29 -11.52
C ARG A 53 9.69 1.02 -10.38
N ASP A 54 10.11 0.28 -9.38
CA ASP A 54 10.91 0.82 -8.29
C ASP A 54 12.40 0.78 -8.66
N THR A 55 13.08 1.92 -8.53
CA THR A 55 14.47 2.08 -8.94
C THR A 55 15.46 1.48 -7.94
N ASP A 56 15.09 1.37 -6.67
CA ASP A 56 16.01 0.97 -5.60
C ASP A 56 16.17 -0.55 -5.55
N ILE A 57 15.12 -1.28 -5.94
CA ILE A 57 15.07 -2.75 -5.96
C ILE A 57 14.94 -3.34 -7.37
N GLY A 58 14.70 -2.50 -8.39
CA GLY A 58 14.63 -2.92 -9.79
C GLY A 58 13.39 -3.73 -10.18
N LYS A 59 12.39 -3.83 -9.30
CA LYS A 59 11.16 -4.62 -9.46
C LYS A 59 9.95 -3.75 -9.80
N VAL A 60 8.86 -4.39 -10.26
CA VAL A 60 7.55 -3.74 -10.36
C VAL A 60 6.85 -3.84 -9.01
N VAL A 61 6.38 -2.72 -8.50
CA VAL A 61 5.72 -2.61 -7.19
C VAL A 61 4.36 -1.93 -7.33
N ILE A 62 3.48 -2.20 -6.37
CA ILE A 62 2.27 -1.41 -6.15
C ILE A 62 2.69 -0.08 -5.48
N ASP A 63 2.29 1.05 -6.05
CA ASP A 63 2.50 2.37 -5.46
C ASP A 63 1.45 2.63 -4.36
N PRO A 64 1.82 2.67 -3.08
CA PRO A 64 0.86 2.82 -1.99
C PRO A 64 0.26 4.24 -1.91
N ALA A 65 0.92 5.26 -2.47
CA ALA A 65 0.44 6.63 -2.44
C ALA A 65 -0.64 6.89 -3.52
N ARG A 66 -0.53 6.19 -4.66
CA ARG A 66 -1.46 6.32 -5.80
C ARG A 66 -2.54 5.25 -5.86
N SER A 67 -2.42 4.19 -5.06
CA SER A 67 -3.37 3.08 -5.02
C SER A 67 -4.41 3.26 -3.92
N LEU A 68 -5.61 2.75 -4.16
CA LEU A 68 -6.71 2.82 -3.19
C LEU A 68 -7.62 1.60 -3.32
N SER A 69 -8.14 1.14 -2.19
CA SER A 69 -9.35 0.34 -2.12
C SER A 69 -10.35 1.07 -1.23
N ARG A 70 -11.51 1.42 -1.77
CA ARG A 70 -12.58 2.11 -1.02
C ARG A 70 -13.30 1.16 -0.06
N LEU A 71 -13.30 -0.13 -0.37
CA LEU A 71 -13.99 -1.16 0.40
C LEU A 71 -13.13 -1.82 1.49
N LYS A 72 -11.84 -1.46 1.59
CA LYS A 72 -10.88 -2.07 2.55
C LYS A 72 -11.39 -2.11 3.99
N THR A 73 -12.08 -1.06 4.44
CA THR A 73 -12.60 -0.93 5.81
C THR A 73 -13.71 -1.94 6.14
N LYS A 74 -14.33 -2.56 5.13
CA LYS A 74 -15.29 -3.65 5.32
C LYS A 74 -14.61 -4.98 5.71
N VAL A 75 -13.31 -5.12 5.46
CA VAL A 75 -12.57 -6.39 5.55
C VAL A 75 -11.44 -6.33 6.59
N MET A 76 -10.65 -5.25 6.60
CA MET A 76 -9.51 -5.10 7.51
C MET A 76 -9.95 -5.14 8.97
N GLY A 77 -9.24 -5.90 9.80
CA GLY A 77 -9.56 -6.10 11.23
C GLY A 77 -10.79 -6.99 11.51
N LYS A 78 -11.58 -7.36 10.50
CA LYS A 78 -12.80 -8.19 10.65
C LYS A 78 -12.63 -9.58 10.06
N LYS A 79 -12.06 -9.66 8.86
CA LYS A 79 -11.74 -10.89 8.13
C LYS A 79 -10.24 -11.15 8.06
N THR A 80 -9.47 -10.21 8.60
CA THR A 80 -8.01 -10.25 8.77
C THR A 80 -7.73 -9.92 10.23
N ARG A 81 -6.47 -9.94 10.63
CA ARG A 81 -6.06 -9.65 12.01
C ARG A 81 -6.38 -8.22 12.44
N GLU A 82 -6.61 -8.04 13.73
CA GLU A 82 -7.11 -6.80 14.36
C GLU A 82 -6.19 -5.58 14.18
N ASP A 83 -4.89 -5.80 14.02
CA ASP A 83 -3.83 -4.81 13.85
C ASP A 83 -3.73 -4.28 12.40
N HIS A 84 -4.32 -4.98 11.43
CA HIS A 84 -4.20 -4.67 10.01
C HIS A 84 -4.45 -3.18 9.68
N PRO A 85 -5.54 -2.52 10.15
CA PRO A 85 -5.75 -1.11 9.83
C PRO A 85 -4.60 -0.21 10.30
N LYS A 86 -4.04 -0.48 11.48
CA LYS A 86 -3.01 0.35 12.11
C LYS A 86 -1.63 0.11 11.52
N VAL A 87 -1.30 -1.14 11.20
CA VAL A 87 -0.08 -1.48 10.48
C VAL A 87 -0.07 -0.85 9.08
N MET A 88 -1.20 -0.92 8.36
CA MET A 88 -1.34 -0.28 7.05
C MET A 88 -1.18 1.25 7.15
N GLU A 89 -1.90 1.90 8.08
CA GLU A 89 -1.82 3.36 8.29
C GLU A 89 -0.40 3.83 8.60
N ALA A 90 0.29 3.15 9.52
CA ALA A 90 1.68 3.48 9.86
C ALA A 90 2.62 3.29 8.68
N SER A 91 2.51 2.17 7.96
CA SER A 91 3.39 1.86 6.82
C SER A 91 3.24 2.88 5.68
N VAL A 92 2.00 3.31 5.36
CA VAL A 92 1.76 4.35 4.36
C VAL A 92 2.34 5.69 4.79
N ARG A 93 2.17 6.09 6.07
CA ARG A 93 2.74 7.33 6.61
C ARG A 93 4.26 7.33 6.54
N LEU A 94 4.90 6.26 7.02
CA LEU A 94 6.36 6.14 7.06
C LEU A 94 6.96 6.07 5.65
N ASN A 95 6.25 5.45 4.69
CA ASN A 95 6.66 5.48 3.29
C ASN A 95 6.51 6.88 2.65
N ALA A 96 5.54 7.69 3.10
CA ALA A 96 5.45 9.10 2.71
C ALA A 96 6.60 9.93 3.29
N ASP A 97 7.04 9.64 4.52
CA ASP A 97 8.23 10.28 5.10
C ASP A 97 9.49 9.93 4.31
N ALA A 98 9.67 8.67 3.92
CA ALA A 98 10.75 8.24 3.05
C ALA A 98 10.74 8.94 1.67
N THR A 99 9.56 9.23 1.13
CA THR A 99 9.42 10.01 -0.11
C THR A 99 9.93 11.44 0.09
N ARG A 100 9.62 12.08 1.23
CA ARG A 100 10.15 13.42 1.55
C ARG A 100 11.67 13.39 1.76
N ALA A 101 12.18 12.37 2.45
CA ALA A 101 13.62 12.14 2.61
C ALA A 101 14.34 12.00 1.26
N ARG A 102 13.73 11.27 0.32
CA ARG A 102 14.25 11.13 -1.05
C ARG A 102 14.34 12.48 -1.78
N THR A 103 13.28 13.28 -1.70
CA THR A 103 13.28 14.63 -2.26
C THR A 103 14.34 15.53 -1.61
N LYS A 104 14.60 15.41 -0.30
CA LYS A 104 15.71 16.12 0.34
C LYS A 104 17.06 15.70 -0.25
N MET A 105 17.28 14.39 -0.37
CA MET A 105 18.50 13.80 -0.94
C MET A 105 18.75 14.27 -2.38
N GLU A 106 17.72 14.22 -3.23
CA GLU A 106 17.79 14.64 -4.64
C GLU A 106 18.11 16.13 -4.80
N ASN A 107 17.68 16.95 -3.84
CA ASN A 107 17.99 18.38 -3.79
C ASN A 107 19.32 18.71 -3.10
N GLY A 108 20.08 17.69 -2.66
CA GLY A 108 21.40 17.85 -2.03
C GLY A 108 21.37 18.32 -0.57
N PHE A 109 20.25 18.19 0.13
CA PHE A 109 20.19 18.44 1.57
C PHE A 109 20.78 17.27 2.36
N GLU A 110 21.42 17.57 3.49
CA GLU A 110 21.84 16.54 4.44
C GLU A 110 20.63 15.79 5.01
N LEU A 111 20.77 14.48 5.12
CA LEU A 111 19.74 13.61 5.69
C LEU A 111 19.96 13.46 7.18
N THR A 112 18.86 13.45 7.93
CA THR A 112 18.90 13.04 9.32
C THR A 112 18.98 11.51 9.41
N ASP A 113 19.41 11.01 10.57
CA ASP A 113 19.39 9.57 10.89
C ASP A 113 17.98 8.96 10.70
N TYR A 114 16.91 9.69 11.04
CA TYR A 114 15.53 9.28 10.72
C TYR A 114 15.25 9.20 9.22
N ASP A 115 15.70 10.20 8.43
CA ASP A 115 15.52 10.20 6.97
C ASP A 115 16.22 8.98 6.33
N GLU A 116 17.43 8.64 6.77
CA GLU A 116 18.16 7.46 6.30
C GLU A 116 17.45 6.15 6.63
N ARG A 117 16.98 5.99 7.89
CA ARG A 117 16.19 4.83 8.29
C ARG A 117 14.88 4.72 7.52
N ALA A 118 14.19 5.84 7.28
CA ALA A 118 12.96 5.85 6.51
C ALA A 118 13.18 5.42 5.05
N LEU A 119 14.28 5.86 4.42
CA LEU A 119 14.67 5.40 3.09
C LEU A 119 14.97 3.90 3.07
N ALA A 120 15.70 3.39 4.07
CA ALA A 120 15.99 1.96 4.18
C ALA A 120 14.72 1.12 4.41
N PHE A 121 13.81 1.59 5.26
CA PHE A 121 12.48 1.00 5.43
C PHE A 121 11.72 0.93 4.12
N ALA A 122 11.64 2.04 3.37
CA ALA A 122 10.90 2.07 2.11
C ALA A 122 11.45 1.08 1.08
N LYS A 123 12.77 0.89 1.04
CA LYS A 123 13.42 -0.10 0.16
C LYS A 123 13.03 -1.53 0.53
N ASP A 124 13.15 -1.92 1.80
CA ASP A 124 12.82 -3.27 2.25
C ASP A 124 11.31 -3.52 2.16
N TYR A 125 10.48 -2.55 2.57
CA TYR A 125 9.03 -2.62 2.42
C TYR A 125 8.60 -2.75 0.95
N ALA A 126 9.29 -2.06 0.03
CA ALA A 126 9.04 -2.24 -1.39
C ALA A 126 9.38 -3.66 -1.86
N ASN A 127 10.47 -4.25 -1.39
CA ASN A 127 10.90 -5.58 -1.80
C ASN A 127 10.06 -6.71 -1.20
N ASP A 128 9.69 -6.58 0.06
CA ASP A 128 9.12 -7.67 0.86
C ASP A 128 7.59 -7.61 0.93
N ILE A 129 6.98 -6.45 0.62
CA ILE A 129 5.52 -6.24 0.71
C ILE A 129 4.92 -5.73 -0.61
N LEU A 130 5.50 -4.69 -1.23
CA LEU A 130 4.86 -4.01 -2.36
C LEU A 130 5.16 -4.64 -3.73
N ALA A 131 6.25 -5.41 -3.85
CA ALA A 131 6.63 -6.02 -5.12
C ALA A 131 5.61 -7.09 -5.54
N ILE A 132 5.22 -7.07 -6.81
CA ILE A 132 4.14 -7.93 -7.31
C ILE A 132 4.50 -9.42 -7.38
N ASP A 133 5.78 -9.74 -7.26
CA ASP A 133 6.32 -11.10 -7.21
C ASP A 133 6.36 -11.67 -5.78
N VAL A 134 5.98 -10.87 -4.77
CA VAL A 134 5.78 -11.33 -3.39
C VAL A 134 4.47 -12.12 -3.30
N ASN A 135 4.55 -13.35 -2.80
CA ASN A 135 3.41 -14.25 -2.62
C ASN A 135 3.38 -14.75 -1.17
N VAL A 136 2.84 -13.93 -0.27
CA VAL A 136 2.67 -14.23 1.16
C VAL A 136 1.22 -14.07 1.59
N GLY A 137 0.82 -14.83 2.62
CA GLY A 137 -0.51 -14.71 3.20
C GLY A 137 -0.69 -13.38 3.95
N THR A 138 -1.94 -12.97 4.23
CA THR A 138 -2.20 -11.69 4.90
C THR A 138 -1.60 -11.61 6.30
N ASP A 139 -1.71 -12.67 7.12
CA ASP A 139 -1.17 -12.64 8.49
C ASP A 139 0.36 -12.62 8.48
N GLU A 140 0.98 -13.35 7.56
CA GLU A 140 2.43 -13.34 7.34
C GLU A 140 2.91 -11.97 6.85
N MET A 141 2.17 -11.33 5.94
CA MET A 141 2.44 -9.96 5.47
C MET A 141 2.44 -8.97 6.64
N LEU A 142 1.50 -9.11 7.58
CA LEU A 142 1.45 -8.26 8.78
C LEU A 142 2.64 -8.54 9.71
N ASP A 143 3.05 -9.80 9.88
CA ASP A 143 4.22 -10.16 10.69
C ASP A 143 5.53 -9.63 10.09
N ILE A 144 5.71 -9.76 8.77
CA ILE A 144 6.84 -9.18 8.04
C ILE A 144 6.84 -7.65 8.24
N THR A 145 5.69 -7.01 8.09
CA THR A 145 5.57 -5.56 8.24
C THR A 145 5.92 -5.11 9.65
N TRP A 146 5.46 -5.82 10.69
CA TRP A 146 5.90 -5.54 12.08
C TRP A 146 7.42 -5.68 12.23
N GLY A 147 8.03 -6.73 11.67
CA GLY A 147 9.48 -6.90 11.69
C GLY A 147 10.22 -5.74 11.02
N LEU A 148 9.70 -5.22 9.91
CA LEU A 148 10.25 -4.03 9.25
C LEU A 148 10.09 -2.77 10.12
N LEU A 149 8.92 -2.56 10.72
CA LEU A 149 8.69 -1.42 11.61
C LEU A 149 9.66 -1.44 12.80
N GLN A 150 9.87 -2.61 13.40
CA GLN A 150 10.81 -2.80 14.51
C GLN A 150 12.27 -2.60 14.13
N LYS A 151 12.64 -3.03 12.93
CA LYS A 151 14.01 -2.91 12.41
C LYS A 151 14.41 -1.45 12.23
N TYR A 152 13.47 -0.59 11.83
CA TYR A 152 13.77 0.77 11.37
C TYR A 152 13.26 1.89 12.27
N PHE A 153 12.33 1.62 13.18
CA PHE A 153 11.68 2.67 13.95
C PHE A 153 11.49 2.30 15.42
N THR A 154 11.37 3.32 16.27
CA THR A 154 10.93 3.17 17.65
C THR A 154 9.41 3.07 17.75
N VAL A 155 8.91 2.64 18.91
CA VAL A 155 7.46 2.57 19.19
C VAL A 155 6.80 3.94 19.01
N GLU A 156 7.47 5.00 19.47
CA GLU A 156 6.99 6.38 19.37
C GLU A 156 6.93 6.86 17.92
N GLU A 157 7.92 6.51 17.10
CA GLU A 157 7.97 6.85 15.67
C GLU A 157 6.87 6.13 14.87
N VAL A 158 6.53 4.89 15.24
CA VAL A 158 5.48 4.09 14.60
C VAL A 158 4.08 4.59 14.99
N ALA A 159 3.91 5.14 16.19
CA ALA A 159 2.67 5.79 16.64
C ALA A 159 1.41 4.90 16.48
N ILE A 160 1.54 3.60 16.77
CA ILE A 160 0.42 2.66 16.88
C ILE A 160 0.00 2.56 18.35
N GLN A 161 -1.28 2.26 18.61
CA GLN A 161 -1.87 2.18 19.95
C GLN A 161 -1.17 1.15 20.84
N ASP A 162 -1.07 1.45 22.14
CA ASP A 162 -0.29 0.67 23.12
C ASP A 162 -0.73 -0.79 23.23
N ASP A 163 -2.03 -1.09 23.09
CA ASP A 163 -2.57 -2.45 23.16
C ASP A 163 -2.03 -3.33 22.03
N LEU A 164 -1.97 -2.79 20.81
CA LEU A 164 -1.39 -3.49 19.65
C LEU A 164 0.13 -3.60 19.77
N ILE A 165 0.80 -2.54 20.25
CA ILE A 165 2.24 -2.58 20.50
C ILE A 165 2.58 -3.68 21.51
N GLN A 166 1.88 -3.77 22.64
CA GLN A 166 2.14 -4.81 23.65
C GLN A 166 1.98 -6.23 23.09
N LYS A 167 1.04 -6.42 22.15
CA LYS A 167 0.73 -7.75 21.59
C LYS A 167 1.66 -8.16 20.44
N TYR A 168 2.04 -7.21 19.57
CA TYR A 168 2.74 -7.51 18.32
C TYR A 168 4.17 -6.97 18.27
N TRP A 169 4.53 -6.00 19.11
CA TRP A 169 5.91 -5.49 19.19
C TRP A 169 6.80 -6.41 20.03
N LYS A 170 7.28 -7.48 19.41
CA LYS A 170 8.32 -8.35 19.96
C LYS A 170 9.63 -7.58 20.09
N LYS A 171 10.09 -7.28 21.31
CA LYS A 171 11.45 -6.75 21.50
C LYS A 171 12.45 -7.76 20.92
N ALA A 172 13.28 -7.28 19.99
CA ALA A 172 14.44 -8.02 19.50
C ALA A 172 15.45 -8.27 20.63
#